data_AF-A0A8J6KN65-F1
#
_entry.id   AF-A0A8J6KN65-F1
#
_cell.length_a   1.000
_cell.length_b   1.000
_cell.length_c   1.000
_cell.angle_alpha   90.00
_cell.angle_beta   90.00
_cell.angle_gamma   90.00
#
_symmetry.space_group_name_H-M   'P 1'
#
loop_
_entity.id
_entity.type
_entity.pdbx_description
1 polymer ?
#
loop_
_entity_poly.entity_id
_entity_poly.type
_entity_poly.pdbx_seq_one_letter_code
_entity_poly.pdbx_strand_id
1 'polypeptide(L)'
;MTDAAHLLTDFASMMISLFALWMSSRPATKTMNFGWHRAEILGALLSVLSIWVVTGVLVYLAVERIISGNYEIEGDAMLITSGCAVAVNIIMGVTLHQTGHGHSHGAADTHSHSHSGEELHNPSVRAAFIHVVGDLLQSLGVLVASYVIYFKPEYKIIDPICTFLFSVLVLGTTLTILRDVLLVLMEGTPKGVDFNMVKDTLLSITGVKALHSLHIWALTVSQPVLSVHIAINEDADSQMVLKEASSRLQNKFHFHTTTIQIENYSEDMRDCQECQDPTD
;
A
#
# COMPACT_ATOMS: atom_id res chain seq x y z
N MET A 1 17.02 -16.78 21.73
CA MET A 1 17.70 -16.36 20.48
C MET A 1 16.73 -15.93 19.38
N THR A 2 15.58 -16.58 19.19
CA THR A 2 14.61 -16.21 18.14
C THR A 2 14.05 -14.79 18.30
N ASP A 3 13.82 -14.31 19.52
CA ASP A 3 13.22 -12.98 19.74
C ASP A 3 14.18 -11.84 19.43
N ALA A 4 15.46 -11.97 19.78
CA ALA A 4 16.49 -10.98 19.42
C ALA A 4 16.71 -10.94 17.89
N ALA A 5 16.63 -12.09 17.22
CA ALA A 5 16.67 -12.16 15.77
C ALA A 5 15.43 -11.53 15.12
N HIS A 6 14.23 -11.75 15.69
CA HIS A 6 12.98 -11.14 15.23
C HIS A 6 13.01 -9.61 15.35
N LEU A 7 13.42 -9.09 16.51
CA LEU A 7 13.54 -7.63 16.72
C LEU A 7 14.59 -6.99 15.80
N LEU A 8 15.69 -7.70 15.53
CA LEU A 8 16.70 -7.25 14.57
C LEU A 8 16.14 -7.18 13.15
N THR A 9 15.33 -8.16 12.74
CA THR A 9 14.71 -8.18 11.41
C THR A 9 13.64 -7.09 11.27
N ASP A 10 12.88 -6.83 12.33
CA ASP A 10 11.93 -5.72 12.36
C ASP A 10 12.65 -4.38 12.21
N PHE A 11 13.73 -4.18 12.98
CA PHE A 11 14.57 -2.99 12.86
C PHE A 11 15.16 -2.83 11.45
N ALA A 12 15.69 -3.91 10.86
CA ALA A 12 16.21 -3.90 9.50
C ALA A 12 15.13 -3.52 8.47
N SER A 13 13.91 -4.03 8.63
CA SER A 13 12.77 -3.68 7.77
C SER A 13 12.39 -2.20 7.86
N MET A 14 12.42 -1.62 9.07
CA MET A 14 12.18 -0.19 9.28
C MET A 14 13.27 0.67 8.62
N MET A 15 14.54 0.25 8.71
CA MET A 15 15.65 0.93 8.04
C MET A 15 15.50 0.90 6.51
N ILE A 16 15.08 -0.25 5.94
CA ILE A 16 14.79 -0.38 4.52
C ILE A 16 13.68 0.60 4.11
N SER A 17 12.58 0.64 4.85
CA SER A 17 11.46 1.55 4.58
C SER A 17 11.86 3.03 4.68
N LEU A 18 12.63 3.42 5.69
CA LEU A 18 13.13 4.80 5.83
C LEU A 18 14.08 5.19 4.71
N PHE A 19 14.97 4.28 4.31
CA PHE A 19 15.86 4.50 3.18
C PHE A 19 15.08 4.64 1.87
N ALA A 20 14.06 3.81 1.65
CA ALA A 20 13.18 3.88 0.49
C ALA A 20 12.40 5.21 0.44
N LEU A 21 11.87 5.68 1.58
CA LEU A 21 11.20 6.98 1.69
C LEU A 21 12.15 8.14 1.41
N TRP A 22 13.34 8.12 2.00
CA TRP A 22 14.36 9.12 1.72
C TRP A 22 14.75 9.13 0.24
N MET A 23 14.92 7.96 -0.37
CA MET A 23 15.20 7.85 -1.80
C MET A 23 14.04 8.39 -2.66
N SER A 24 12.79 8.06 -2.32
CA SER A 24 11.57 8.52 -3.00
C SER A 24 11.40 10.04 -2.96
N SER A 25 11.90 10.70 -1.90
CA SER A 25 11.87 12.16 -1.76
C SER A 25 12.83 12.93 -2.68
N ARG A 26 13.74 12.23 -3.39
CA ARG A 26 14.70 12.89 -4.28
C ARG A 26 14.02 13.45 -5.54
N PRO A 27 14.48 14.61 -6.03
CA PRO A 27 13.92 15.23 -7.23
C PRO A 27 14.17 14.38 -8.48
N ALA A 28 13.36 14.62 -9.52
CA ALA A 28 13.52 13.99 -10.82
C ALA A 28 14.88 14.31 -11.47
N THR A 29 15.41 13.34 -12.20
CA THR A 29 16.70 13.44 -12.90
C THR A 29 16.51 13.11 -14.37
N LYS A 30 17.51 13.36 -15.22
CA LYS A 30 17.40 13.04 -16.66
C LYS A 30 17.27 11.54 -16.95
N THR A 31 17.76 10.68 -16.05
CA THR A 31 17.63 9.23 -16.16
C THR A 31 16.35 8.72 -15.49
N MET A 32 15.90 9.36 -14.41
CA MET A 32 14.64 9.09 -13.70
C MET A 32 13.69 10.27 -13.89
N ASN A 33 13.06 10.35 -15.06
CA ASN A 33 12.23 11.48 -15.50
C ASN A 33 10.98 11.70 -14.62
N PHE A 34 10.38 10.62 -14.11
CA PHE A 34 9.26 10.66 -13.17
C PHE A 34 9.70 10.76 -11.70
N GLY A 35 11.01 10.88 -11.41
CA GLY A 35 11.53 10.86 -10.05
C GLY A 35 11.78 9.46 -9.50
N TRP A 36 12.13 9.42 -8.22
CA TRP A 36 12.52 8.19 -7.50
C TRP A 36 11.34 7.51 -6.79
N HIS A 37 10.11 7.87 -7.15
CA HIS A 37 8.90 7.48 -6.42
C HIS A 37 8.71 5.96 -6.31
N ARG A 38 9.06 5.19 -7.34
CA ARG A 38 9.00 3.71 -7.30
C ARG A 38 9.98 3.07 -6.30
N ALA A 39 10.95 3.82 -5.75
CA ALA A 39 11.83 3.32 -4.70
C ALA A 39 11.04 2.90 -3.44
N GLU A 40 9.93 3.58 -3.15
CA GLU A 40 9.02 3.22 -2.06
C GLU A 40 8.42 1.83 -2.27
N ILE A 41 7.95 1.55 -3.48
CA ILE A 41 7.33 0.27 -3.87
C ILE A 41 8.36 -0.87 -3.84
N LEU A 42 9.59 -0.61 -4.31
CA LEU A 42 10.70 -1.57 -4.24
C LEU A 42 11.13 -1.84 -2.79
N GLY A 43 11.16 -0.81 -1.95
CA GLY A 43 11.41 -0.94 -0.51
C GLY A 43 10.35 -1.80 0.17
N ALA A 44 9.07 -1.54 -0.11
CA ALA A 44 7.96 -2.34 0.39
C ALA A 44 8.05 -3.82 -0.05
N LEU A 45 8.40 -4.08 -1.32
CA LEU A 45 8.63 -5.43 -1.83
C LEU A 45 9.75 -6.15 -1.06
N LEU A 46 10.89 -5.48 -0.88
CA LEU A 46 12.03 -6.02 -0.17
C LEU A 46 11.69 -6.33 1.30
N SER A 47 10.94 -5.45 1.97
CA SER A 47 10.48 -5.67 3.34
C SER A 47 9.54 -6.88 3.43
N VAL A 48 8.57 -7.02 2.51
CA VAL A 48 7.66 -8.18 2.49
C VAL A 48 8.42 -9.49 2.25
N LEU A 49 9.36 -9.51 1.30
CA LEU A 49 10.19 -10.69 1.05
C LEU A 49 11.08 -11.04 2.25
N SER A 50 11.60 -10.03 2.96
CA SER A 50 12.36 -10.24 4.18
C SER A 50 11.50 -10.88 5.28
N ILE A 51 10.27 -10.41 5.47
CA ILE A 51 9.30 -11.01 6.40
C ILE A 51 9.04 -12.48 6.06
N TRP A 52 8.89 -12.81 4.77
CA TRP A 52 8.67 -14.20 4.33
C TRP A 52 9.85 -15.11 4.62
N VAL A 53 11.07 -14.63 4.38
CA VAL A 53 12.29 -15.38 4.71
C VAL A 53 12.36 -15.65 6.21
N VAL A 54 12.15 -14.63 7.05
CA VAL A 54 12.17 -14.76 8.51
C VAL A 54 11.06 -15.70 8.99
N THR A 55 9.84 -15.54 8.47
CA THR A 55 8.71 -16.42 8.78
C THR A 55 9.02 -17.87 8.43
N GLY A 56 9.61 -18.13 7.25
CA GLY A 56 10.03 -19.46 6.83
C GLY A 56 11.06 -20.09 7.77
N VAL A 57 12.04 -19.29 8.22
CA VAL A 57 13.03 -19.73 9.22
C VAL A 57 12.35 -20.05 10.56
N LEU A 58 11.42 -19.20 11.04
CA LEU A 58 10.72 -19.44 12.30
C LEU A 58 9.83 -20.69 12.25
N VAL A 59 9.11 -20.89 11.15
CA VAL A 59 8.32 -22.11 10.90
C VAL A 59 9.21 -23.35 10.91
N TYR A 60 10.36 -23.29 10.22
CA TYR A 60 11.34 -24.38 10.23
C TYR A 60 11.83 -24.70 11.65
N LEU A 61 12.22 -23.67 12.42
CA LEU A 61 12.66 -23.84 13.81
C LEU A 61 11.53 -24.37 14.72
N ALA A 62 10.27 -23.97 14.48
CA ALA A 62 9.12 -24.46 15.22
C ALA A 62 8.86 -25.96 14.94
N VAL A 63 9.00 -26.40 13.69
CA VAL A 63 8.95 -27.82 13.33
C VAL A 63 10.08 -28.60 14.01
N GLU A 64 11.30 -28.08 13.98
CA GLU A 64 12.46 -28.69 14.63
C GLU A 64 12.26 -28.82 16.17
N ARG A 65 11.68 -27.81 16.82
CA ARG A 65 11.32 -27.86 18.26
C ARG A 65 10.34 -28.99 18.58
N ILE A 66 9.34 -29.21 17.73
CA ILE A 66 8.36 -30.29 17.91
C ILE A 66 9.01 -31.66 17.76
N ILE A 67 9.89 -31.83 16.76
CA ILE A 67 10.54 -33.12 16.48
C ILE A 67 11.60 -33.45 17.52
N SER A 68 12.42 -32.48 17.91
CA SER A 68 13.53 -32.68 18.86
C SER A 68 13.05 -32.93 20.30
N GLY A 69 11.84 -32.48 20.66
CA GLY A 69 11.14 -32.82 21.91
C GLY A 69 11.78 -32.33 23.20
N ASN A 70 13.00 -31.76 23.16
CA ASN A 70 13.72 -31.30 24.33
C ASN A 70 14.43 -29.98 24.05
N TYR A 71 13.72 -28.87 24.30
CA TYR A 71 14.28 -27.53 24.27
C TYR A 71 13.97 -26.82 25.60
N GLU A 72 14.98 -26.14 26.14
CA GLU A 72 14.81 -25.26 27.28
C GLU A 72 14.50 -23.86 26.76
N ILE A 73 13.27 -23.41 27.03
CA ILE A 73 12.87 -22.03 26.80
C ILE A 73 13.30 -21.24 28.03
N GLU A 74 14.13 -20.23 27.83
CA GLU A 74 14.45 -19.24 28.86
C GLU A 74 13.24 -18.31 29.03
N GLY A 75 12.28 -18.73 29.87
CA GLY A 75 10.99 -18.06 30.03
C GLY A 75 11.10 -16.60 30.45
N ASP A 76 12.12 -16.24 31.24
CA ASP A 76 12.40 -14.85 31.63
C ASP A 76 12.71 -13.97 30.41
N ALA A 77 13.56 -14.44 29.51
CA ALA A 77 13.94 -13.69 28.31
C ALA A 77 12.72 -13.50 27.39
N MET A 78 11.92 -14.56 27.18
CA MET A 78 10.71 -14.52 26.35
C MET A 78 9.64 -13.59 26.92
N LEU A 79 9.52 -13.49 28.25
CA LEU A 79 8.56 -12.60 28.90
C LEU A 79 8.95 -11.12 28.74
N ILE A 80 10.24 -10.82 28.90
CA ILE A 80 10.77 -9.46 28.73
C ILE A 80 10.62 -9.00 27.27
N THR A 81 11.03 -9.82 26.31
CA THR A 81 10.98 -9.48 24.88
C THR A 81 9.55 -9.27 24.39
N SER A 82 8.62 -10.17 24.74
CA SER A 82 7.19 -10.02 24.39
C SER A 82 6.53 -8.83 25.08
N GLY A 83 6.89 -8.54 26.33
CA GLY A 83 6.44 -7.34 27.05
C GLY A 83 6.91 -6.05 26.36
N CYS A 84 8.17 -5.98 25.92
CA CYS A 84 8.69 -4.87 25.14
C CYS A 84 7.96 -4.73 23.79
N ALA A 85 7.70 -5.83 23.09
CA ALA A 85 6.99 -5.80 21.81
C ALA A 85 5.56 -5.23 21.95
N VAL A 86 4.83 -5.68 22.99
CA VAL A 86 3.49 -5.12 23.30
C VAL A 86 3.58 -3.63 23.62
N ALA A 87 4.57 -3.20 24.41
CA ALA A 87 4.75 -1.79 24.74
C ALA A 87 5.01 -0.93 23.48
N VAL A 88 5.88 -1.39 22.57
CA VAL A 88 6.16 -0.70 21.31
C VAL A 88 4.91 -0.61 20.43
N ASN A 89 4.15 -1.70 20.29
CA ASN A 89 2.91 -1.70 19.51
C ASN A 89 1.83 -0.80 20.13
N ILE A 90 1.75 -0.71 21.46
CA ILE A 90 0.86 0.25 22.14
C ILE A 90 1.29 1.68 21.82
N ILE A 91 2.59 2.00 21.93
CA ILE A 91 3.11 3.35 21.61
C ILE A 91 2.76 3.70 20.16
N MET A 92 3.04 2.80 19.21
CA MET A 92 2.72 2.98 17.80
C MET A 92 1.22 3.22 17.58
N GLY A 93 0.36 2.43 18.23
CA GLY A 93 -1.10 2.60 18.18
C GLY A 93 -1.57 3.94 18.74
N VAL A 94 -1.00 4.39 19.86
CA VAL A 94 -1.32 5.69 20.47
C VAL A 94 -0.86 6.84 19.59
N THR A 95 0.36 6.79 19.04
CA THR A 95 0.88 7.85 18.15
C THR A 95 0.03 7.98 16.88
N LEU A 96 -0.41 6.85 16.32
CA LEU A 96 -1.29 6.84 15.14
C LEU A 96 -2.71 7.34 15.48
N HIS A 97 -3.23 7.04 16.67
CA HIS A 97 -4.51 7.57 17.14
C HIS A 97 -4.46 9.08 17.39
N GLN A 98 -3.34 9.59 17.94
CA GLN A 98 -3.15 11.02 18.18
C GLN A 98 -3.08 11.83 16.88
N THR A 99 -2.60 11.26 15.79
CA THR A 99 -2.61 11.91 14.47
C THR A 99 -4.00 11.98 13.83
N GLY A 100 -4.99 11.24 14.37
CA GLY A 100 -6.41 11.35 14.00
C GLY A 100 -7.17 12.47 14.71
N HIS A 101 -6.58 13.14 15.71
CA HIS A 101 -7.21 14.23 16.45
C HIS A 101 -6.42 15.53 16.33
N GLY A 102 -6.83 16.38 15.38
CA GLY A 102 -6.76 17.84 15.46
C GLY A 102 -5.39 18.49 15.65
N HIS A 103 -4.69 18.74 14.53
CA HIS A 103 -3.71 19.83 14.47
C HIS A 103 -4.03 20.77 13.31
N SER A 104 -4.96 21.69 13.54
CA SER A 104 -5.05 22.95 12.82
C SER A 104 -3.85 23.83 13.21
N HIS A 105 -2.79 23.82 12.41
CA HIS A 105 -1.79 24.89 12.44
C HIS A 105 -2.05 25.82 11.26
N GLY A 106 -2.44 27.04 11.61
CA GLY A 106 -2.88 28.06 10.66
C GLY A 106 -1.74 28.65 9.83
N ALA A 107 -2.10 28.98 8.60
CA ALA A 107 -1.56 30.10 7.85
C ALA A 107 -2.71 30.75 7.08
N ALA A 108 -3.07 31.97 7.52
CA ALA A 108 -3.71 33.08 6.81
C ALA A 108 -4.99 32.85 5.97
N ASP A 109 -6.06 33.48 6.46
CA ASP A 109 -7.12 34.22 5.72
C ASP A 109 -7.62 33.67 4.37
N THR A 110 -8.88 33.21 4.33
CA THR A 110 -9.99 33.87 3.61
C THR A 110 -11.28 33.01 3.63
N HIS A 111 -12.42 33.70 3.68
CA HIS A 111 -13.80 33.20 3.76
C HIS A 111 -14.16 32.06 2.79
N SER A 112 -14.86 31.02 3.25
CA SER A 112 -15.94 30.35 2.50
C SER A 112 -16.70 29.31 3.35
N HIS A 113 -17.86 28.93 2.85
CA HIS A 113 -19.05 28.49 3.58
C HIS A 113 -19.05 27.04 4.07
N SER A 114 -19.83 26.84 5.13
CA SER A 114 -20.27 25.57 5.71
C SER A 114 -20.89 24.61 4.69
N HIS A 115 -20.32 23.42 4.57
CA HIS A 115 -21.03 22.22 4.13
C HIS A 115 -20.63 21.02 5.01
N SER A 116 -21.67 20.49 5.68
CA SER A 116 -21.90 19.11 6.14
C SER A 116 -20.72 18.13 6.21
N GLY A 117 -20.53 17.60 7.43
CA GLY A 117 -19.55 16.58 7.76
C GLY A 117 -19.66 15.28 6.96
N GLU A 118 -18.62 15.02 6.19
CA GLU A 118 -18.05 13.69 6.04
C GLU A 118 -16.68 13.73 6.71
N GLU A 119 -16.48 12.97 7.78
CA GLU A 119 -15.15 12.69 8.28
C GLU A 119 -14.38 11.98 7.16
N LEU A 120 -13.49 12.72 6.50
CA LEU A 120 -12.41 12.18 5.68
C LEU A 120 -11.48 11.37 6.57
N HIS A 121 -11.92 10.18 7.00
CA HIS A 121 -11.00 9.16 7.50
C HIS A 121 -10.09 8.80 6.34
N ASN A 122 -8.89 9.38 6.34
CA ASN A 122 -7.86 9.12 5.34
C ASN A 122 -7.69 7.59 5.23
N PRO A 123 -8.04 6.96 4.10
CA PRO A 123 -8.03 5.51 3.95
C PRO A 123 -6.67 4.90 4.32
N SER A 124 -5.59 5.66 4.08
CA SER A 124 -4.23 5.32 4.48
C SER A 124 -4.05 5.22 5.99
N VAL A 125 -4.65 6.13 6.77
CA VAL A 125 -4.59 6.09 8.26
C VAL A 125 -5.40 4.93 8.80
N ARG A 126 -6.58 4.66 8.22
CA ARG A 126 -7.40 3.50 8.58
C ARG A 126 -6.67 2.18 8.28
N ALA A 127 -6.00 2.09 7.12
CA ALA A 127 -5.19 0.93 6.75
C ALA A 127 -4.02 0.73 7.72
N ALA A 128 -3.28 1.80 8.02
CA ALA A 128 -2.21 1.76 9.01
C ALA A 128 -2.72 1.35 10.40
N PHE A 129 -3.89 1.84 10.82
CA PHE A 129 -4.48 1.51 12.11
C PHE A 129 -4.86 0.02 12.21
N ILE A 130 -5.51 -0.52 11.16
CA ILE A 130 -5.84 -1.95 11.10
C ILE A 130 -4.57 -2.81 11.17
N HIS A 131 -3.49 -2.37 10.52
CA HIS A 131 -2.20 -3.05 10.58
C HIS A 131 -1.62 -3.07 12.00
N VAL A 132 -1.54 -1.92 12.66
CA VAL A 132 -1.03 -1.81 14.04
C VAL A 132 -1.86 -2.63 15.03
N VAL A 133 -3.17 -2.67 14.86
CA VAL A 133 -4.05 -3.53 15.69
C VAL A 133 -3.72 -5.01 15.47
N GLY A 134 -3.43 -5.42 14.23
CA GLY A 134 -2.96 -6.78 13.92
C GLY A 134 -1.67 -7.13 14.66
N ASP A 135 -0.67 -6.26 14.61
CA ASP A 135 0.61 -6.45 15.31
C ASP A 135 0.46 -6.48 16.83
N LEU A 136 -0.44 -5.64 17.37
CA LEU A 136 -0.77 -5.65 18.79
C LEU A 136 -1.41 -6.96 19.23
N LEU A 137 -2.38 -7.48 18.46
CA LEU A 137 -3.01 -8.77 18.76
C LEU A 137 -1.99 -9.92 18.70
N GLN A 138 -1.09 -9.90 17.72
CA GLN A 138 -0.01 -10.88 17.61
C GLN A 138 0.95 -10.83 18.81
N SER A 139 1.46 -9.64 19.13
CA SER A 139 2.37 -9.46 20.28
C SER A 139 1.71 -9.81 21.62
N LEU A 140 0.43 -9.50 21.80
CA LEU A 140 -0.33 -9.91 22.99
C LEU A 140 -0.48 -11.43 23.08
N GLY A 141 -0.74 -12.10 21.96
CA GLY A 141 -0.83 -13.57 21.95
C GLY A 141 0.50 -14.24 22.30
N VAL A 142 1.64 -13.71 21.83
CA VAL A 142 2.97 -14.18 22.23
C VAL A 142 3.24 -13.91 23.71
N LEU A 143 2.84 -12.74 24.24
CA LEU A 143 2.96 -12.42 25.66
C LEU A 143 2.16 -13.40 26.54
N VAL A 144 0.93 -13.72 26.15
CA VAL A 144 0.10 -14.72 26.84
C VAL A 144 0.75 -16.11 26.80
N ALA A 145 1.27 -16.52 25.64
CA ALA A 145 2.00 -17.78 25.49
C ALA A 145 3.23 -17.84 26.41
N SER A 146 4.03 -16.76 26.43
CA SER A 146 5.19 -16.61 27.30
C SER A 146 4.83 -16.71 28.78
N TYR A 147 3.77 -16.00 29.20
CA TYR A 147 3.27 -16.05 30.58
C TYR A 147 2.85 -17.46 31.00
N VAL A 148 2.15 -18.20 30.13
CA VAL A 148 1.75 -19.60 30.42
C VAL A 148 2.98 -20.51 30.54
N ILE A 149 3.96 -20.36 29.64
CA ILE A 149 5.20 -21.16 29.66
C ILE A 149 6.03 -20.87 30.92
N TYR A 150 6.08 -19.61 31.37
CA TYR A 150 6.81 -19.20 32.56
C TYR A 150 6.28 -19.89 33.83
N PHE A 151 4.96 -19.89 34.04
CA PHE A 151 4.34 -20.51 35.22
C PHE A 151 4.16 -22.02 35.08
N LYS A 152 4.02 -22.54 33.85
CA LYS A 152 3.85 -23.96 33.58
C LYS A 152 4.77 -24.41 32.43
N PRO A 153 6.04 -24.71 32.72
CA PRO A 153 7.00 -25.18 31.71
C PRO A 153 6.63 -26.49 31.00
N GLU A 154 5.62 -27.21 31.49
CA GLU A 154 5.07 -28.40 30.84
C GLU A 154 4.33 -28.07 29.52
N TYR A 155 3.88 -26.83 29.34
CA TYR A 155 3.12 -26.37 28.18
C TYR A 155 4.02 -25.73 27.09
N LYS A 156 5.29 -26.13 26.99
CA LYS A 156 6.24 -25.62 25.97
C LYS A 156 5.71 -25.70 24.53
N ILE A 157 4.84 -26.66 24.23
CA ILE A 157 4.20 -26.83 22.90
C ILE A 157 3.37 -25.62 22.45
N ILE A 158 2.96 -24.74 23.36
CA ILE A 158 2.23 -23.52 23.03
C ILE A 158 3.05 -22.60 22.11
N ASP A 159 4.36 -22.54 22.30
CA ASP A 159 5.25 -21.66 21.51
C ASP A 159 5.27 -22.03 20.00
N PRO A 160 5.48 -23.31 19.60
CA PRO A 160 5.31 -23.72 18.21
C PRO A 160 3.90 -23.48 17.65
N ILE A 161 2.84 -23.73 18.45
CA ILE A 161 1.46 -23.49 18.02
C ILE A 161 1.22 -22.02 17.71
N CYS A 162 1.65 -21.13 18.60
CA CYS A 162 1.59 -19.68 18.38
C CYS A 162 2.40 -19.28 17.14
N THR A 163 3.59 -19.84 16.95
CA THR A 163 4.44 -19.56 15.79
C THR A 163 3.72 -19.92 14.48
N PHE A 164 3.11 -21.11 14.38
CA PHE A 164 2.35 -21.50 13.18
C PHE A 164 1.13 -20.60 12.94
N LEU A 165 0.36 -20.33 14.00
CA LEU A 165 -0.83 -19.49 13.91
C LEU A 165 -0.47 -18.10 13.36
N PHE A 166 0.55 -17.45 13.94
CA PHE A 166 0.96 -16.12 13.50
C PHE A 166 1.64 -16.14 12.13
N SER A 167 2.40 -17.19 11.80
CA SER A 167 2.97 -17.35 10.46
C SER A 167 1.89 -17.38 9.37
N VAL A 168 0.79 -18.12 9.60
CA VAL A 168 -0.35 -18.16 8.66
C VAL A 168 -1.02 -16.79 8.55
N LEU A 169 -1.21 -16.08 9.65
CA LEU A 169 -1.79 -14.74 9.65
C LEU A 169 -0.90 -13.74 8.89
N VAL A 170 0.41 -13.73 9.18
CA VAL A 170 1.39 -12.86 8.52
C VAL A 170 1.47 -13.14 7.02
N LEU A 171 1.52 -14.42 6.62
CA LEU A 171 1.52 -14.78 5.20
C LEU A 171 0.22 -14.34 4.50
N GLY A 172 -0.94 -14.54 5.14
CA GLY A 172 -2.24 -14.11 4.60
C GLY A 172 -2.33 -12.61 4.38
N THR A 173 -1.92 -11.80 5.36
CA THR A 173 -1.94 -10.34 5.25
C THR A 173 -0.92 -9.83 4.24
N THR A 174 0.32 -10.34 4.28
CA THR A 174 1.39 -9.89 3.38
C THR A 174 1.20 -10.33 1.93
N LEU A 175 0.49 -11.43 1.65
CA LEU A 175 0.10 -11.81 0.28
C LEU A 175 -0.74 -10.73 -0.42
N THR A 176 -1.64 -10.09 0.33
CA THR A 176 -2.46 -9.00 -0.24
C THR A 176 -1.61 -7.78 -0.58
N ILE A 177 -0.65 -7.44 0.28
CA ILE A 177 0.31 -6.33 0.05
C ILE A 177 1.22 -6.65 -1.14
N LEU A 178 1.73 -7.88 -1.21
CA LEU A 178 2.57 -8.33 -2.32
C LEU A 178 1.86 -8.19 -3.66
N ARG A 179 0.60 -8.61 -3.74
CA ARG A 179 -0.22 -8.45 -4.95
C ARG A 179 -0.32 -6.99 -5.37
N ASP A 180 -0.51 -6.08 -4.41
CA ASP A 180 -0.68 -4.65 -4.69
C ASP A 180 0.61 -4.00 -5.19
N VAL A 181 1.73 -4.33 -4.53
CA VAL A 181 3.07 -3.90 -4.92
C VAL A 181 3.42 -4.41 -6.32
N LEU A 182 3.16 -5.69 -6.60
CA LEU A 182 3.38 -6.26 -7.92
C LEU A 182 2.49 -5.62 -8.98
N LEU A 183 1.23 -5.32 -8.67
CA LEU A 183 0.32 -4.64 -9.60
C LEU A 183 0.86 -3.26 -10.00
N VAL A 184 1.38 -2.48 -9.04
CA VAL A 184 2.02 -1.18 -9.33
C VAL A 184 3.28 -1.34 -10.18
N LEU A 185 4.12 -2.35 -9.89
CA LEU A 185 5.33 -2.62 -10.66
C LEU A 185 5.05 -3.09 -12.09
N MET A 186 3.95 -3.81 -12.28
CA MET A 186 3.46 -4.29 -13.57
C MET A 186 2.62 -3.24 -14.32
N GLU A 187 2.56 -2.00 -13.82
CA GLU A 187 1.81 -0.89 -14.43
C GLU A 187 0.31 -1.15 -14.55
N GLY A 188 -0.23 -1.97 -13.65
CA GLY A 188 -1.66 -2.23 -13.56
C GLY A 188 -2.45 -1.02 -13.06
N THR A 189 -3.75 -1.02 -13.34
CA THR A 189 -4.67 0.05 -12.94
C THR A 189 -4.77 0.13 -11.41
N PRO A 190 -4.52 1.31 -10.80
CA PRO A 190 -4.49 1.45 -9.36
C PRO A 190 -5.85 1.15 -8.72
N LYS A 191 -5.81 0.60 -7.50
CA LYS A 191 -7.03 0.36 -6.72
C LYS A 191 -7.78 1.67 -6.49
N GLY A 192 -9.07 1.66 -6.79
CA GLY A 192 -9.96 2.82 -6.64
C GLY A 192 -10.16 3.64 -7.91
N VAL A 193 -9.43 3.34 -8.99
CA VAL A 193 -9.70 3.89 -10.32
C VAL A 193 -10.29 2.78 -11.19
N ASP A 194 -11.53 2.98 -11.63
CA ASP A 194 -12.21 2.07 -12.55
C ASP A 194 -11.99 2.53 -13.99
N PHE A 195 -11.48 1.62 -14.83
CA PHE A 195 -11.17 1.89 -16.23
C PHE A 195 -12.40 2.38 -17.01
N ASN A 196 -13.54 1.69 -16.85
CA ASN A 196 -14.78 2.00 -17.55
C ASN A 196 -15.35 3.34 -17.08
N MET A 197 -15.28 3.64 -15.77
CA MET A 197 -15.71 4.93 -15.26
C MET A 197 -14.90 6.11 -15.82
N VAL A 198 -13.59 5.93 -16.01
CA VAL A 198 -12.72 6.95 -16.63
C VAL A 198 -13.10 7.11 -18.11
N LYS A 199 -13.24 6.00 -18.83
CA LYS A 199 -13.67 5.97 -20.23
C LYS A 199 -15.01 6.69 -20.43
N ASP A 200 -16.04 6.32 -19.66
CA ASP A 200 -17.37 6.91 -19.75
C ASP A 200 -17.36 8.42 -19.43
N THR A 201 -16.54 8.83 -18.46
CA THR A 201 -16.39 10.25 -18.12
C THR A 201 -15.81 11.04 -19.28
N LEU A 202 -14.82 10.50 -19.99
CA LEU A 202 -14.20 11.13 -21.15
C LEU A 202 -15.11 11.11 -22.39
N LEU A 203 -15.82 10.00 -22.64
CA LEU A 203 -16.80 9.90 -23.73
C LEU A 203 -18.02 10.82 -23.54
N SER A 204 -18.35 11.17 -22.30
CA SER A 204 -19.45 12.12 -22.01
C SER A 204 -19.14 13.59 -22.37
N ILE A 205 -17.91 13.89 -22.81
CA ILE A 205 -17.50 15.24 -23.20
C ILE A 205 -18.01 15.53 -24.62
N THR A 206 -18.71 16.65 -24.78
CA THR A 206 -19.22 17.09 -26.07
C THR A 206 -18.09 17.23 -27.09
N GLY A 207 -18.23 16.57 -28.24
CA GLY A 207 -17.24 16.60 -29.32
C GLY A 207 -16.28 15.41 -29.33
N VAL A 208 -16.24 14.60 -28.27
CA VAL A 208 -15.50 13.33 -28.24
C VAL A 208 -16.32 12.23 -28.92
N LYS A 209 -15.69 11.50 -29.85
CA LYS A 209 -16.32 10.42 -30.60
C LYS A 209 -15.79 9.04 -30.22
N ALA A 210 -14.50 8.93 -29.93
CA ALA A 210 -13.87 7.70 -29.48
C ALA A 210 -12.65 7.99 -28.59
N LEU A 211 -12.23 6.98 -27.84
CA LEU A 211 -10.99 6.97 -27.07
C LEU A 211 -10.16 5.77 -27.52
N HIS A 212 -8.84 5.91 -27.47
CA HIS A 212 -7.91 4.82 -27.76
C HIS A 212 -6.64 4.94 -26.94
N SER A 213 -5.94 3.80 -26.79
CA SER A 213 -4.71 3.69 -26.01
C SER A 213 -4.86 4.32 -24.61
N LEU A 214 -6.01 4.05 -23.95
CA LEU A 214 -6.25 4.48 -22.57
C LEU A 214 -5.39 3.62 -21.66
N HIS A 215 -4.30 4.19 -21.18
CA HIS A 215 -3.40 3.57 -20.22
C HIS A 215 -3.52 4.28 -18.87
N ILE A 216 -3.82 3.49 -17.84
CA ILE A 216 -3.95 3.97 -16.47
C ILE A 216 -3.05 3.12 -15.59
N TRP A 217 -2.05 3.75 -14.99
CA TRP A 217 -1.11 3.09 -14.09
C TRP A 217 -0.83 3.98 -12.88
N ALA A 218 0.07 3.54 -12.00
CA ALA A 218 0.49 4.33 -10.86
C ALA A 218 2.01 4.29 -10.67
N LEU A 219 2.59 5.40 -10.21
CA LEU A 219 4.00 5.44 -9.78
C LEU A 219 4.15 4.95 -8.35
N THR A 220 3.19 5.29 -7.50
CA THR A 220 3.01 4.85 -6.12
C THR A 220 1.50 4.72 -5.85
N VAL A 221 1.13 4.22 -4.67
CA VAL A 221 -0.29 4.09 -4.26
C VAL A 221 -1.06 5.43 -4.35
N SER A 222 -0.38 6.57 -4.23
CA SER A 222 -0.97 7.92 -4.22
C SER A 222 -0.73 8.73 -5.48
N GLN A 223 -0.01 8.19 -6.48
CA GLN A 223 0.34 8.90 -7.71
C GLN A 223 -0.19 8.16 -8.94
N PRO A 224 -1.51 8.19 -9.20
CA PRO A 224 -2.08 7.64 -10.42
C PRO A 224 -1.69 8.51 -11.62
N VAL A 225 -1.36 7.86 -12.73
CA VAL A 225 -0.96 8.49 -13.99
C VAL A 225 -1.81 7.93 -15.12
N LEU A 226 -2.15 8.79 -16.08
CA LEU A 226 -2.98 8.44 -17.21
C LEU A 226 -2.38 8.96 -18.52
N SER A 227 -2.43 8.12 -19.55
CA SER A 227 -2.21 8.51 -20.94
C SER A 227 -3.40 8.07 -21.78
N VAL A 228 -3.92 8.95 -22.64
CA VAL A 228 -5.07 8.63 -23.49
C VAL A 228 -5.02 9.42 -24.79
N HIS A 229 -5.52 8.81 -25.85
CA HIS A 229 -5.79 9.49 -27.11
C HIS A 229 -7.31 9.68 -27.24
N ILE A 230 -7.70 10.91 -27.57
CA ILE A 230 -9.10 11.33 -27.69
C ILE A 230 -9.36 11.72 -29.13
N ALA A 231 -10.22 10.95 -29.81
CA ALA A 231 -10.68 11.24 -31.15
C ALA A 231 -11.90 12.16 -31.10
N ILE A 232 -11.78 13.35 -31.68
CA ILE A 232 -12.83 14.37 -31.71
C ILE A 232 -13.44 14.54 -33.11
N ASN A 233 -14.64 15.10 -33.17
CA ASN A 233 -15.26 15.49 -34.44
C ASN A 233 -14.47 16.63 -35.12
N GLU A 234 -14.51 16.72 -36.45
CA GLU A 234 -13.82 17.79 -37.21
C GLU A 234 -14.27 19.20 -36.81
N ASP A 235 -15.52 19.36 -36.38
CA ASP A 235 -16.09 20.64 -35.95
C ASP A 235 -15.82 20.99 -34.47
N ALA A 236 -15.18 20.09 -33.71
CA ALA A 236 -14.94 20.29 -32.29
C ALA A 236 -13.66 21.10 -32.03
N ASP A 237 -13.72 22.02 -31.05
CA ASP A 237 -12.55 22.75 -30.59
C ASP A 237 -11.66 21.85 -29.71
N SER A 238 -10.50 21.47 -30.24
CA SER A 238 -9.52 20.62 -29.55
C SER A 238 -9.05 21.21 -28.22
N GLN A 239 -8.88 22.53 -28.12
CA GLN A 239 -8.42 23.16 -26.88
C GLN A 239 -9.50 23.15 -25.80
N MET A 240 -10.76 23.31 -26.21
CA MET A 240 -11.91 23.22 -25.30
C MET A 240 -12.07 21.79 -24.76
N VAL A 241 -11.98 20.78 -25.63
CA VAL A 241 -12.04 19.36 -25.23
C VAL A 241 -10.89 19.01 -24.30
N LEU A 242 -9.66 19.45 -24.59
CA LEU A 242 -8.50 19.20 -23.73
C LEU A 242 -8.71 19.73 -22.32
N LYS A 243 -9.21 20.97 -22.23
CA LYS A 243 -9.43 21.67 -20.96
C LYS A 243 -10.52 20.97 -20.13
N GLU A 244 -11.63 20.59 -20.77
CA GLU A 244 -12.72 19.88 -20.11
C GLU A 244 -12.28 18.49 -19.64
N ALA A 245 -11.59 17.73 -20.51
CA ALA A 245 -11.07 16.40 -20.17
C ALA A 245 -10.08 16.46 -19.00
N SER A 246 -9.12 17.38 -19.06
CA SER A 246 -8.15 17.60 -17.97
C SER A 246 -8.84 17.96 -16.66
N SER A 247 -9.84 18.85 -16.70
CA SER A 247 -10.58 19.26 -15.50
C SER A 247 -11.37 18.10 -14.89
N ARG A 248 -12.07 17.30 -15.70
CA ARG A 248 -12.82 16.13 -15.18
C ARG A 248 -11.92 15.06 -14.60
N LEU A 249 -10.80 14.77 -15.26
CA LEU A 249 -9.82 13.80 -14.78
C LEU A 249 -9.20 14.23 -13.45
N GLN A 250 -8.84 15.50 -13.31
CA GLN A 250 -8.30 16.03 -12.05
C GLN A 250 -9.35 16.05 -10.93
N ASN A 251 -10.54 16.58 -11.18
CA ASN A 251 -11.55 16.78 -10.13
C ASN A 251 -12.17 15.48 -9.63
N LYS A 252 -12.36 14.48 -10.50
CA LYS A 252 -13.06 13.25 -10.16
C LYS A 252 -12.12 12.14 -9.69
N PHE A 253 -10.95 12.01 -10.32
CA PHE A 253 -10.04 10.87 -10.11
C PHE A 253 -8.69 11.25 -9.50
N HIS A 254 -8.38 12.56 -9.38
CA HIS A 254 -7.15 13.05 -8.75
C HIS A 254 -5.86 12.51 -9.38
N PHE A 255 -5.82 12.40 -10.72
CA PHE A 255 -4.62 12.00 -11.45
C PHE A 255 -3.45 12.96 -11.19
N HIS A 256 -2.28 12.43 -10.83
CA HIS A 256 -1.07 13.20 -10.59
C HIS A 256 -0.49 13.76 -11.89
N THR A 257 -0.52 12.97 -12.96
CA THR A 257 -0.07 13.37 -14.28
C THR A 257 -1.00 12.79 -15.33
N THR A 258 -1.41 13.62 -16.28
CA THR A 258 -2.28 13.25 -17.39
C THR A 258 -1.64 13.68 -18.70
N THR A 259 -1.47 12.76 -19.62
CA THR A 259 -1.10 13.05 -21.01
C THR A 259 -2.28 12.74 -21.90
N ILE A 260 -2.77 13.77 -22.60
CA ILE A 260 -3.94 13.66 -23.46
C ILE A 260 -3.50 14.08 -24.86
N GLN A 261 -3.57 13.14 -25.80
CA GLN A 261 -3.38 13.41 -27.21
C GLN A 261 -4.75 13.59 -27.85
N ILE A 262 -4.92 14.67 -28.64
CA ILE A 262 -6.17 14.94 -29.35
C ILE A 262 -5.94 14.73 -30.83
N GLU A 263 -6.83 13.97 -31.44
CA GLU A 263 -6.78 13.59 -32.84
C GLU A 263 -8.16 13.77 -33.48
N ASN A 264 -8.18 14.01 -34.79
CA ASN A 264 -9.45 14.01 -35.52
C ASN A 264 -9.89 12.57 -35.76
N TYR A 265 -11.18 12.32 -35.56
CA TYR A 265 -11.75 11.01 -35.85
C TYR A 265 -11.63 10.67 -37.35
N SER A 266 -11.03 9.51 -37.66
CA SER A 266 -11.08 8.89 -38.99
C SER A 266 -11.97 7.65 -38.96
N GLU A 267 -12.63 7.32 -40.08
CA GLU A 267 -13.41 6.07 -40.19
C GLU A 267 -12.54 4.82 -40.00
N ASP A 268 -11.24 4.89 -40.32
CA ASP A 268 -10.28 3.79 -40.11
C ASP A 268 -10.10 3.43 -38.63
N MET A 269 -10.43 4.36 -37.71
CA MET A 269 -10.35 4.13 -36.26
C MET A 269 -11.44 3.18 -35.76
N ARG A 270 -12.45 2.87 -36.56
CA ARG A 270 -13.57 2.00 -36.19
C ARG A 270 -13.14 0.54 -36.03
N ASP A 271 -12.15 0.11 -36.82
CA ASP A 271 -11.60 -1.25 -36.84
C ASP A 271 -10.20 -1.34 -36.20
N CYS A 272 -9.75 -0.26 -35.56
CA CYS A 272 -8.42 -0.20 -34.94
C CYS A 272 -8.36 -1.10 -33.69
N GLN A 273 -7.38 -2.00 -33.64
CA GLN A 273 -7.18 -2.90 -32.50
C GLN A 273 -6.73 -2.15 -31.24
N GLU A 274 -6.02 -1.03 -31.36
CA GLU A 274 -5.63 -0.18 -30.21
C GLU A 274 -6.80 0.68 -29.70
N CYS A 275 -7.88 0.79 -30.47
CA CYS A 275 -9.13 1.41 -30.07
C CYS A 275 -10.10 0.43 -29.40
N GLN A 276 -9.81 -0.87 -29.41
CA GLN A 276 -10.62 -1.86 -28.72
C GLN A 276 -10.32 -1.84 -27.23
N ASP A 277 -11.37 -2.06 -26.42
CA ASP A 277 -11.18 -2.17 -24.99
C ASP A 277 -10.30 -3.38 -24.66
N PRO A 278 -9.47 -3.29 -23.61
CA PRO A 278 -8.80 -4.46 -23.06
C PRO A 278 -9.82 -5.57 -22.79
N THR A 279 -9.49 -6.80 -23.19
CA THR A 279 -10.30 -7.97 -22.85
C THR A 279 -10.02 -8.37 -21.41
N ASP A 280 -10.93 -8.07 -20.50
CA ASP A 280 -10.93 -8.59 -19.12
C ASP A 280 -11.21 -10.10 -19.06
#